data_AF-R7PAH1-F1
#
_entry.id   AF-R7PAH1-F1
#
_cell.length_a   1.000
_cell.length_b   1.000
_cell.length_c   1.000
_cell.angle_alpha   90.00
_cell.angle_beta   90.00
_cell.angle_gamma   90.00
#
_symmetry.space_group_name_H-M   'P 1'
#
loop_
_entity.id
_entity.type
_entity.pdbx_description
1 polymer ?
#
loop_
_entity_poly.entity_id
_entity_poly.type
_entity_poly.pdbx_seq_one_letter_code
_entity_poly.pdbx_strand_id
1 'polypeptide(L)'
;MDMKKTLLTLAAMMFATSAMGQLQYDMTPDTGPVKGGANKVVTEVFTVEKKNGKWVRAGKPDPWGEMGVYPEESECTYDRNGKLTSKTTVFEGTKTEYAYQYTTDGKLAETKKTENGKLTSVMRYRYTAGKLTGTSEDTFYNGQKSTQDSPITTGKTETDAAGNVTEHGDQPSDYVKRDKQGRLLEFSINNEMDGYVDSRKYTYDEEGRVVKIEVSDGDTLTYHYVKQDEKGNWTGLLIVSGETPIGAVDRKIIYY
;
A
#
# COMPACT_ATOMS: atom_id res chain seq x y z
N MET A 1 28.98 -8.54 -15.59
CA MET A 1 28.71 -8.35 -14.14
C MET A 1 27.33 -7.72 -14.03
N ASP A 2 26.31 -8.40 -14.56
CA ASP A 2 25.49 -9.43 -13.90
C ASP A 2 24.66 -8.87 -12.73
N MET A 3 23.76 -7.95 -13.10
CA MET A 3 22.52 -7.61 -12.39
C MET A 3 21.50 -8.74 -12.64
N LYS A 4 21.92 -9.98 -12.36
CA LYS A 4 21.09 -11.19 -12.42
C LYS A 4 20.64 -11.50 -11.00
N LYS A 5 19.50 -10.94 -10.64
CA LYS A 5 18.45 -11.61 -9.88
C LYS A 5 17.23 -10.70 -10.00
N THR A 6 16.45 -11.00 -11.02
CA THR A 6 15.03 -10.74 -11.12
C THR A 6 14.44 -10.78 -9.71
N LEU A 7 13.87 -9.67 -9.22
CA LEU A 7 12.90 -9.74 -8.14
C LEU A 7 11.74 -10.53 -8.72
N LEU A 8 11.78 -11.84 -8.51
CA LEU A 8 10.84 -12.79 -9.06
C LEU A 8 9.87 -13.10 -7.93
N THR A 9 8.88 -12.24 -7.73
CA THR A 9 7.82 -12.50 -6.76
C THR A 9 6.57 -12.90 -7.50
N LEU A 10 6.50 -14.19 -7.83
CA LEU A 10 5.23 -14.86 -8.07
C LEU A 10 4.58 -15.02 -6.68
N ALA A 11 3.37 -14.51 -6.48
CA ALA A 11 2.55 -14.95 -5.34
C ALA A 11 1.10 -15.10 -5.83
N ALA A 12 0.72 -16.37 -6.02
CA ALA A 12 -0.69 -16.73 -6.08
C ALA A 12 -1.30 -16.41 -4.71
N MET A 13 -1.96 -15.26 -4.60
CA MET A 13 -2.68 -14.89 -3.38
C MET A 13 -4.05 -15.55 -3.37
N MET A 14 -4.15 -16.72 -2.73
CA MET A 14 -5.43 -17.38 -2.50
C MET A 14 -5.53 -17.97 -1.08
N PHE A 15 -5.36 -17.21 0.01
CA PHE A 15 -5.71 -17.71 1.36
C PHE A 15 -6.27 -16.62 2.32
N ALA A 16 -7.34 -16.96 3.06
CA ALA A 16 -7.94 -16.26 4.23
C ALA A 16 -8.11 -14.71 4.24
N THR A 17 -8.84 -14.19 3.24
CA THR A 17 -9.84 -13.07 3.14
C THR A 17 -10.06 -11.93 4.17
N SER A 18 -9.31 -11.72 5.25
CA SER A 18 -9.42 -10.45 6.02
C SER A 18 -8.12 -9.69 6.20
N ALA A 19 -7.00 -10.39 6.44
CA ALA A 19 -5.68 -9.76 6.51
C ALA A 19 -5.08 -9.49 5.11
N MET A 20 -5.37 -10.33 4.11
CA MET A 20 -4.70 -10.28 2.80
C MET A 20 -5.16 -9.15 1.86
N GLY A 21 -6.44 -8.77 1.90
CA GLY A 21 -6.93 -7.64 1.10
C GLY A 21 -6.31 -6.30 1.53
N GLN A 22 -5.86 -6.21 2.78
CA GLN A 22 -5.14 -5.07 3.32
C GLN A 22 -3.65 -5.14 3.01
N LEU A 23 -3.06 -6.34 3.01
CA LEU A 23 -1.63 -6.56 2.73
C LEU A 23 -1.20 -6.09 1.32
N GLN A 24 -1.96 -6.36 0.26
CA GLN A 24 -1.59 -5.85 -1.09
C GLN A 24 -1.46 -4.33 -1.14
N TYR A 25 -2.31 -3.63 -0.39
CA TYR A 25 -2.34 -2.17 -0.33
C TYR A 25 -1.25 -1.62 0.59
N ASP A 26 -1.00 -2.31 1.70
CA ASP A 26 -0.02 -1.94 2.73
C ASP A 26 1.42 -2.30 2.38
N MET A 27 1.65 -3.19 1.40
CA MET A 27 2.99 -3.46 0.88
C MET A 27 3.60 -2.25 0.17
N THR A 28 2.77 -1.32 -0.33
CA THR A 28 3.26 -0.10 -0.96
C THR A 28 3.80 0.88 0.10
N PRO A 29 4.92 1.57 -0.16
CA PRO A 29 5.47 2.52 0.79
C PRO A 29 4.43 3.56 1.17
N ASP A 30 4.11 3.65 2.47
CA ASP A 30 3.30 4.75 2.98
C ASP A 30 4.07 6.06 2.82
N THR A 31 3.35 7.05 2.33
CA THR A 31 3.89 8.33 1.92
C THR A 31 3.48 9.47 2.86
N GLY A 32 2.84 9.11 3.97
CA GLY A 32 2.37 10.02 5.00
C GLY A 32 1.13 10.83 4.58
N PRO A 33 0.60 11.62 5.52
CA PRO A 33 -0.58 12.44 5.30
C PRO A 33 -0.31 13.63 4.38
N VAL A 34 -1.37 14.12 3.72
CA VAL A 34 -1.31 15.33 2.88
C VAL A 34 -1.89 16.51 3.65
N LYS A 35 -1.09 17.57 3.81
CA LYS A 35 -1.40 18.76 4.61
C LYS A 35 -2.14 19.83 3.82
N GLY A 36 -2.79 20.76 4.52
CA GLY A 36 -3.19 22.04 3.95
C GLY A 36 -4.40 22.03 3.02
N GLY A 37 -5.32 21.07 3.18
CA GLY A 37 -6.57 21.00 2.43
C GLY A 37 -6.36 20.58 0.97
N ALA A 38 -5.60 19.51 0.73
CA ALA A 38 -5.51 18.93 -0.59
C ALA A 38 -6.88 18.42 -1.04
N ASN A 39 -7.23 18.72 -2.29
CA ASN A 39 -8.42 18.20 -2.97
C ASN A 39 -8.07 16.99 -3.83
N LYS A 40 -6.94 17.04 -4.55
CA LYS A 40 -6.50 15.96 -5.45
C LYS A 40 -4.98 15.79 -5.39
N VAL A 41 -4.52 14.55 -5.39
CA VAL A 41 -3.11 14.18 -5.50
C VAL A 41 -2.95 13.20 -6.65
N VAL A 42 -2.09 13.52 -7.60
CA VAL A 42 -1.68 12.62 -8.68
C VAL A 42 -0.25 12.18 -8.40
N THR A 43 -0.04 10.88 -8.28
CA THR A 43 1.26 10.25 -8.06
C THR A 43 1.69 9.55 -9.34
N GLU A 44 2.84 9.93 -9.88
CA GLU A 44 3.44 9.30 -11.05
C GLU A 44 4.76 8.65 -10.68
N VAL A 45 4.98 7.44 -11.17
CA VAL A 45 6.14 6.62 -10.81
C VAL A 45 6.98 6.33 -12.04
N PHE A 46 8.30 6.35 -11.86
CA PHE A 46 9.28 6.14 -12.92
C PHE A 46 10.45 5.29 -12.43
N THR A 47 10.99 4.44 -13.31
CA THR A 47 12.36 3.93 -13.16
C THR A 47 13.35 5.01 -13.58
N VAL A 48 14.57 4.95 -13.03
CA VAL A 48 15.66 5.85 -13.42
C VAL A 48 16.85 5.10 -13.97
N GLU A 49 17.58 5.73 -14.89
CA GLU A 49 18.82 5.20 -15.44
C GLU A 49 19.88 6.30 -15.54
N LYS A 50 21.15 5.91 -15.57
CA LYS A 50 22.26 6.85 -15.69
C LYS A 50 22.58 7.11 -17.16
N LYS A 51 22.29 8.32 -17.65
CA LYS A 51 22.66 8.79 -19.00
C LYS A 51 23.58 10.00 -18.89
N ASN A 52 24.74 9.95 -19.56
CA ASN A 52 25.74 11.03 -19.58
C ASN A 52 26.11 11.54 -18.17
N GLY A 53 26.26 10.62 -17.21
CA GLY A 53 26.59 10.94 -15.82
C GLY A 53 25.44 11.49 -14.96
N LYS A 54 24.24 11.65 -15.52
CA LYS A 54 23.04 12.13 -14.81
C LYS A 54 21.98 11.03 -14.74
N TRP A 55 21.27 10.98 -13.62
CA TRP A 55 20.08 10.12 -13.49
C TRP A 55 18.89 10.77 -14.20
N VAL A 56 18.27 10.03 -15.10
CA VAL A 56 17.10 10.48 -15.87
C VAL A 56 16.00 9.42 -15.83
N ARG A 57 14.76 9.83 -16.07
CA ARG A 57 13.61 8.92 -16.15
C ARG A 57 13.78 8.00 -17.35
N ALA A 58 13.58 6.70 -17.13
CA ALA A 58 13.78 5.67 -18.14
C ALA A 58 12.46 5.06 -18.62
N GLY A 59 11.53 4.77 -17.70
CA GLY A 59 10.27 4.11 -18.00
C GLY A 59 9.38 3.93 -16.78
N LYS A 60 8.52 2.91 -16.83
CA LYS A 60 7.67 2.48 -15.71
C LYS A 60 8.32 1.28 -14.99
N PRO A 61 8.15 1.17 -13.66
CA PRO A 61 8.52 -0.02 -12.92
C PRO A 61 7.86 -1.28 -13.49
N ASP A 62 8.51 -2.42 -13.30
CA ASP A 62 7.86 -3.71 -13.53
C ASP A 62 6.76 -3.90 -12.48
N PRO A 63 5.48 -3.94 -12.87
CA PRO A 63 4.36 -4.06 -11.94
C PRO A 63 4.40 -5.33 -11.07
N TRP A 64 5.07 -6.38 -11.54
CA TRP A 64 5.18 -7.66 -10.83
C TRP A 64 6.53 -7.80 -10.12
N GLY A 65 7.61 -7.46 -10.81
CA GLY A 65 8.95 -7.57 -10.28
C GLY A 65 9.23 -6.59 -9.13
N GLU A 66 8.58 -5.43 -9.12
CA GLU A 66 8.91 -4.37 -8.15
C GLU A 66 7.74 -4.02 -7.23
N MET A 67 6.86 -5.00 -6.99
CA MET A 67 5.70 -4.83 -6.12
C MET A 67 6.12 -4.44 -4.70
N GLY A 68 5.53 -3.36 -4.19
CA GLY A 68 5.84 -2.79 -2.87
C GLY A 68 7.19 -2.08 -2.76
N VAL A 69 7.95 -1.95 -3.86
CA VAL A 69 9.16 -1.09 -3.92
C VAL A 69 8.76 0.36 -4.17
N TYR A 70 7.78 0.59 -5.03
CA TYR A 70 7.32 1.92 -5.39
C TYR A 70 5.98 2.23 -4.72
N PRO A 71 5.70 3.49 -4.34
CA PRO A 71 4.35 3.94 -4.08
C PRO A 71 3.44 3.62 -5.27
N GLU A 72 2.15 3.36 -5.04
CA GLU A 72 1.24 3.07 -6.13
C GLU A 72 0.96 4.32 -7.00
N GLU A 73 1.13 4.17 -8.31
CA GLU A 73 0.69 5.18 -9.29
C GLU A 73 -0.83 5.37 -9.18
N SER A 74 -1.25 6.59 -8.89
CA SER A 74 -2.62 6.83 -8.49
C SER A 74 -3.08 8.27 -8.63
N GLU A 75 -4.39 8.44 -8.81
CA GLU A 75 -5.10 9.70 -8.57
C GLU A 75 -5.99 9.56 -7.34
N CYS A 76 -5.69 10.29 -6.28
CA CYS A 76 -6.45 10.34 -5.05
C CYS A 76 -7.23 11.65 -4.96
N THR A 77 -8.49 11.60 -4.51
CA THR A 77 -9.26 12.81 -4.13
C THR A 77 -9.59 12.78 -2.65
N TYR A 78 -9.69 13.95 -2.05
CA TYR A 78 -9.92 14.11 -0.62
C TYR A 78 -11.03 15.11 -0.36
N ASP A 79 -11.80 14.92 0.71
CA ASP A 79 -12.74 15.93 1.19
C ASP A 79 -12.03 17.13 1.85
N ARG A 80 -12.78 18.17 2.23
CA ARG A 80 -12.24 19.37 2.88
C ARG A 80 -11.58 19.10 4.24
N ASN A 81 -11.86 17.95 4.87
CA ASN A 81 -11.26 17.52 6.13
C ASN A 81 -10.03 16.62 5.91
N GLY A 82 -9.61 16.41 4.66
CA GLY A 82 -8.45 15.59 4.30
C GLY A 82 -8.73 14.08 4.28
N LYS A 83 -9.99 13.63 4.32
CA LYS A 83 -10.31 12.20 4.17
C LYS A 83 -10.31 11.80 2.71
N LEU A 84 -9.66 10.68 2.38
CA LEU A 84 -9.60 10.12 1.03
C LEU A 84 -11.01 9.71 0.56
N THR A 85 -11.56 10.37 -0.45
CA THR A 85 -12.90 10.07 -0.97
C THR A 85 -12.88 9.14 -2.16
N SER A 86 -11.83 9.19 -2.98
CA SER A 86 -11.63 8.24 -4.06
C SER A 86 -10.16 8.01 -4.38
N LYS A 87 -9.87 6.88 -5.01
CA LYS A 87 -8.58 6.57 -5.62
C LYS A 87 -8.80 5.93 -6.97
N THR A 88 -8.01 6.32 -7.96
CA THR A 88 -7.95 5.66 -9.26
C THR A 88 -6.54 5.14 -9.48
N THR A 89 -6.42 3.90 -9.95
CA THR A 89 -5.14 3.28 -10.31
C THR A 89 -5.28 2.61 -11.67
N VAL A 90 -4.16 2.41 -12.35
CA VAL A 90 -4.12 1.67 -13.61
C VAL A 90 -3.05 0.61 -13.51
N PHE A 91 -3.45 -0.64 -13.64
CA PHE A 91 -2.56 -1.79 -13.58
C PHE A 91 -2.80 -2.65 -14.83
N GLU A 92 -1.76 -2.85 -15.64
CA GLU A 92 -1.83 -3.60 -16.91
C GLU A 92 -3.02 -3.22 -17.81
N GLY A 93 -3.30 -1.91 -17.91
CA GLY A 93 -4.41 -1.38 -18.71
C GLY A 93 -5.79 -1.49 -18.07
N THR A 94 -5.90 -2.15 -16.91
CA THR A 94 -7.13 -2.15 -16.11
C THR A 94 -7.17 -0.92 -15.23
N LYS A 95 -8.14 -0.04 -15.50
CA LYS A 95 -8.43 1.09 -14.63
C LYS A 95 -9.28 0.60 -13.45
N THR A 96 -8.77 0.76 -12.24
CA THR A 96 -9.50 0.47 -11.01
C THR A 96 -9.83 1.76 -10.28
N GLU A 97 -11.09 1.92 -9.91
CA GLU A 97 -11.62 3.08 -9.20
C GLU A 97 -12.18 2.61 -7.85
N TYR A 98 -11.67 3.22 -6.78
CA TYR A 98 -12.12 3.03 -5.42
C TYR A 98 -12.89 4.26 -4.95
N ALA A 99 -14.06 4.05 -4.35
CA ALA A 99 -14.81 5.08 -3.66
C ALA A 99 -14.94 4.71 -2.19
N TYR A 100 -14.60 5.64 -1.30
CA TYR A 100 -14.57 5.42 0.13
C TYR A 100 -15.67 6.20 0.83
N GLN A 101 -16.37 5.54 1.75
CA GLN A 101 -17.37 6.15 2.60
C GLN A 101 -16.99 5.96 4.06
N TYR A 102 -17.28 6.97 4.88
CA TYR A 102 -16.92 6.96 6.29
C TYR A 102 -18.15 7.07 7.18
N THR A 103 -18.08 6.48 8.35
CA THR A 103 -19.04 6.70 9.43
C THR A 103 -18.96 8.14 9.95
N THR A 104 -19.97 8.57 10.71
CA THR A 104 -20.01 9.92 11.31
C THR A 104 -18.84 10.19 12.25
N ASP A 105 -18.36 9.16 12.96
CA ASP A 105 -17.16 9.21 13.81
C ASP A 105 -15.84 9.01 13.03
N GLY A 106 -15.92 8.94 11.70
CA GLY A 106 -14.78 9.04 10.79
C GLY A 106 -14.03 7.76 10.49
N LYS A 107 -14.59 6.60 10.82
CA LYS A 107 -14.02 5.29 10.42
C LYS A 107 -14.46 4.93 9.02
N LEU A 108 -13.63 4.19 8.28
CA LEU A 108 -14.00 3.70 6.95
C LEU A 108 -15.18 2.74 7.08
N ALA A 109 -16.30 3.03 6.42
CA ALA A 109 -17.53 2.24 6.49
C ALA A 109 -17.68 1.31 5.28
N GLU A 110 -17.35 1.81 4.09
CA GLU A 110 -17.52 1.08 2.83
C GLU A 110 -16.45 1.50 1.82
N THR A 111 -15.96 0.52 1.06
CA THR A 111 -15.14 0.72 -0.14
C THR A 111 -15.84 0.09 -1.33
N LYS A 112 -16.10 0.85 -2.38
CA LYS A 112 -16.59 0.31 -3.66
C LYS A 112 -15.44 0.23 -4.64
N LYS A 113 -15.28 -0.92 -5.29
CA LYS A 113 -14.29 -1.16 -6.35
C LYS A 113 -14.99 -1.30 -7.69
N THR A 114 -14.57 -0.49 -8.64
CA THR A 114 -15.03 -0.52 -10.03
C THR A 114 -13.83 -0.76 -10.93
N GLU A 115 -13.91 -1.74 -11.82
CA GLU A 115 -12.88 -2.02 -12.81
C GLU A 115 -13.44 -1.73 -14.21
N ASN A 116 -12.76 -0.86 -14.95
CA ASN A 116 -13.17 -0.42 -16.29
C ASN A 116 -14.66 0.01 -16.36
N GLY A 117 -15.13 0.74 -15.34
CA GLY A 117 -16.51 1.22 -15.24
C GLY A 117 -17.54 0.20 -14.74
N LYS A 118 -17.14 -1.04 -14.45
CA LYS A 118 -18.02 -2.08 -13.91
C LYS A 118 -17.75 -2.29 -12.42
N LEU A 119 -18.79 -2.22 -11.59
CA LEU A 119 -18.68 -2.55 -10.16
C LEU A 119 -18.26 -4.02 -10.01
N THR A 120 -17.15 -4.26 -9.32
CA THR A 120 -16.60 -5.60 -9.07
C THR A 120 -16.67 -6.00 -7.61
N SER A 121 -16.60 -5.03 -6.68
CA SER A 121 -16.70 -5.31 -5.25
C SER A 121 -17.32 -4.16 -4.45
N VAL A 122 -18.02 -4.50 -3.37
CA VAL A 122 -18.40 -3.60 -2.27
C VAL A 122 -17.99 -4.22 -0.94
N MET A 123 -16.93 -3.68 -0.34
CA MET A 123 -16.42 -4.06 0.98
C MET A 123 -17.02 -3.18 2.06
N ARG A 124 -17.55 -3.77 3.14
CA ARG A 124 -18.16 -3.08 4.28
C ARG A 124 -17.44 -3.43 5.56
N TYR A 125 -17.23 -2.44 6.41
CA TYR A 125 -16.47 -2.55 7.65
C TYR A 125 -17.39 -2.38 8.86
N ARG A 126 -17.31 -3.31 9.81
CA ARG A 126 -18.14 -3.33 11.03
C ARG A 126 -17.27 -3.05 12.25
N TYR A 127 -17.75 -2.17 13.13
CA TYR A 127 -17.03 -1.77 14.34
C TYR A 127 -17.88 -1.94 15.58
N THR A 128 -17.26 -2.37 16.69
CA THR A 128 -17.86 -2.41 18.02
C THR A 128 -16.93 -1.71 19.00
N ALA A 129 -17.44 -0.77 19.80
CA ALA A 129 -16.65 0.05 20.72
C ALA A 129 -15.40 0.69 20.06
N GLY A 130 -15.54 1.07 18.80
CA GLY A 130 -14.47 1.67 18.00
C GLY A 130 -13.39 0.74 17.46
N LYS A 131 -13.46 -0.57 17.73
CA LYS A 131 -12.57 -1.57 17.15
C LYS A 131 -13.22 -2.23 15.94
N LEU A 132 -12.47 -2.50 14.88
CA LEU A 132 -12.95 -3.28 13.73
C LEU A 132 -13.24 -4.71 14.22
N THR A 133 -14.44 -5.20 13.95
CA THR A 133 -14.89 -6.54 14.39
C THR A 133 -15.19 -7.48 13.24
N GLY A 134 -15.17 -6.99 12.00
CA GLY A 134 -15.39 -7.83 10.84
C GLY A 134 -15.60 -7.00 9.59
N THR A 135 -15.49 -7.68 8.46
CA THR A 135 -15.83 -7.14 7.15
C THR A 135 -16.88 -7.99 6.47
N SER A 136 -17.50 -7.46 5.43
CA SER A 136 -18.31 -8.22 4.49
C SER A 136 -18.10 -7.67 3.10
N GLU A 137 -17.87 -8.55 2.13
CA GLU A 137 -17.63 -8.18 0.74
C GLU A 137 -18.71 -8.77 -0.16
N ASP A 138 -19.34 -7.91 -0.95
CA ASP A 138 -20.12 -8.35 -2.11
C ASP A 138 -19.22 -8.33 -3.35
N THR A 139 -19.02 -9.46 -4.00
CA THR A 139 -18.27 -9.56 -5.25
C THR A 139 -19.21 -9.79 -6.43
N PHE A 140 -18.97 -9.09 -7.53
CA PHE A 140 -19.82 -9.10 -8.72
C PHE A 140 -19.05 -9.67 -9.91
N TYR A 141 -19.37 -10.91 -10.29
CA TYR A 141 -18.76 -11.59 -11.43
C TYR A 141 -19.83 -12.11 -12.37
N ASN A 142 -19.73 -11.79 -13.67
CA ASN A 142 -20.71 -12.16 -14.69
C ASN A 142 -22.18 -11.89 -14.33
N GLY A 143 -22.44 -10.79 -13.60
CA GLY A 143 -23.80 -10.39 -13.19
C GLY A 143 -24.34 -11.16 -11.99
N GLN A 144 -23.58 -12.11 -11.45
CA GLN A 144 -23.88 -12.78 -10.19
C GLN A 144 -23.19 -12.06 -9.04
N LYS A 145 -23.88 -12.04 -7.89
CA LYS A 145 -23.36 -11.55 -6.62
C LYS A 145 -23.02 -12.73 -5.73
N SER A 146 -21.81 -12.76 -5.20
CA SER A 146 -21.46 -13.54 -4.02
C SER A 146 -21.26 -12.60 -2.83
N THR A 147 -21.57 -13.06 -1.62
CA THR A 147 -21.29 -12.32 -0.39
C THR A 147 -20.40 -13.17 0.49
N GLN A 148 -19.30 -12.58 0.95
CA GLN A 148 -18.47 -13.15 1.99
C GLN A 148 -18.63 -12.32 3.27
N ASP A 149 -18.82 -12.99 4.41
CA ASP A 149 -18.78 -12.37 5.73
C ASP A 149 -17.55 -12.87 6.47
N SER A 150 -16.66 -11.95 6.87
CA SER A 150 -15.38 -12.25 7.47
C SER A 150 -15.32 -11.58 8.86
N PRO A 151 -15.85 -12.22 9.92
CA PRO A 151 -15.65 -11.72 11.28
C PRO A 151 -14.16 -11.77 11.65
N ILE A 152 -13.67 -10.76 12.35
CA ILE A 152 -12.31 -10.79 12.88
C ILE A 152 -12.34 -11.68 14.12
N THR A 153 -11.70 -12.85 14.04
CA THR A 153 -11.58 -13.77 15.16
C THR A 153 -10.43 -13.33 16.06
N THR A 154 -10.75 -12.92 17.28
CA THR A 154 -9.76 -12.66 18.32
C THR A 154 -9.12 -13.97 18.76
N GLY A 155 -7.81 -14.10 18.58
CA GLY A 155 -7.05 -15.32 18.95
C GLY A 155 -5.68 -15.43 18.28
N LYS A 156 -5.40 -14.62 17.27
CA LYS A 156 -4.12 -14.55 16.56
C LYS A 156 -3.46 -13.17 16.63
N THR A 157 -3.82 -12.38 17.63
CA THR A 157 -3.36 -10.99 17.75
C THR A 157 -2.65 -10.77 19.07
N GLU A 158 -1.47 -10.18 19.01
CA GLU A 158 -0.67 -9.78 20.16
C GLU A 158 -0.50 -8.26 20.16
N THR A 159 -0.40 -7.65 21.34
CA THR A 159 -0.09 -6.22 21.47
C THR A 159 1.08 -6.04 22.42
N ASP A 160 2.15 -5.41 21.95
CA ASP A 160 3.34 -5.17 22.76
C ASP A 160 3.18 -3.95 23.68
N ALA A 161 4.14 -3.73 24.58
CA ALA A 161 4.10 -2.62 25.55
C ALA A 161 4.13 -1.22 24.90
N ALA A 162 4.58 -1.10 23.65
CA ALA A 162 4.55 0.15 22.89
C ALA A 162 3.19 0.39 22.20
N GLY A 163 2.28 -0.58 22.27
CA GLY A 163 0.97 -0.55 21.62
C GLY A 163 1.00 -1.00 20.17
N ASN A 164 2.09 -1.62 19.71
CA ASN A 164 2.14 -2.21 18.38
C ASN A 164 1.33 -3.51 18.37
N VAL A 165 0.63 -3.77 17.28
CA VAL A 165 -0.25 -4.92 17.11
C VAL A 165 0.37 -5.87 16.10
N THR A 166 0.54 -7.14 16.48
CA THR A 166 0.94 -8.22 15.58
C THR A 166 -0.26 -9.11 15.31
N GLU A 167 -0.59 -9.34 14.06
CA GLU A 167 -1.62 -10.28 13.61
C GLU A 167 -0.95 -11.46 12.90
N HIS A 168 -1.17 -12.68 13.39
CA HIS A 168 -0.59 -13.92 12.86
C HIS A 168 -1.53 -14.60 11.86
N GLY A 169 -0.93 -15.15 10.81
CA GLY A 169 -1.60 -15.96 9.79
C GLY A 169 -1.83 -17.40 10.24
N ASP A 170 -1.98 -18.30 9.27
CA ASP A 170 -2.16 -19.74 9.54
C ASP A 170 -0.82 -20.44 9.80
N GLN A 171 0.26 -20.00 9.16
CA GLN A 171 1.61 -20.45 9.46
C GLN A 171 2.28 -19.57 10.51
N PRO A 172 3.17 -20.12 11.36
CA PRO A 172 3.95 -19.32 12.32
C PRO A 172 4.80 -18.22 11.66
N SER A 173 5.22 -18.42 10.41
CA SER A 173 5.98 -17.44 9.63
C SER A 173 5.12 -16.30 9.08
N ASP A 174 3.80 -16.42 9.11
CA ASP A 174 2.90 -15.44 8.52
C ASP A 174 2.48 -14.45 9.59
N TYR A 175 2.83 -13.18 9.40
CA TYR A 175 2.37 -12.14 10.30
C TYR A 175 2.42 -10.75 9.67
N VAL A 176 1.66 -9.85 10.27
CA VAL A 176 1.67 -8.42 9.99
C VAL A 176 1.81 -7.70 11.33
N LYS A 177 2.83 -6.87 11.46
CA LYS A 177 3.04 -6.02 12.63
C LYS A 177 2.80 -4.57 12.27
N ARG A 178 1.95 -3.90 13.04
CA ARG A 178 1.64 -2.47 12.89
C ARG A 178 1.94 -1.72 14.16
N ASP A 179 2.25 -0.44 14.04
CA ASP A 179 2.36 0.41 15.21
C ASP A 179 0.98 0.80 15.78
N LYS A 180 0.99 1.53 16.89
CA LYS A 180 -0.23 2.02 17.55
C LYS A 180 -1.08 2.96 16.67
N GLN A 181 -0.53 3.51 15.59
CA GLN A 181 -1.26 4.31 14.59
C GLN A 181 -1.77 3.48 13.41
N GLY A 182 -1.44 2.19 13.35
CA GLY A 182 -1.82 1.28 12.28
C GLY A 182 -0.85 1.25 11.10
N ARG A 183 0.30 1.93 11.18
CA ARG A 183 1.34 1.91 10.14
C ARG A 183 2.06 0.56 10.15
N LEU A 184 2.35 0.01 8.98
CA LEU A 184 3.00 -1.29 8.82
C LEU A 184 4.47 -1.23 9.25
N LEU A 185 4.84 -1.91 10.34
CA LEU A 185 6.24 -1.99 10.78
C LEU A 185 6.97 -3.15 10.13
N GLU A 186 6.30 -4.29 10.01
CA GLU A 186 6.89 -5.52 9.50
C GLU A 186 5.79 -6.42 8.94
N PHE A 187 6.10 -7.19 7.90
CA PHE A 187 5.31 -8.36 7.56
C PHE A 187 6.21 -9.50 7.13
N SER A 188 5.65 -10.70 7.19
CA SER A 188 6.22 -11.91 6.64
C SER A 188 5.09 -12.76 6.08
N ILE A 189 5.23 -13.24 4.85
CA ILE A 189 4.26 -14.08 4.16
C ILE A 189 5.01 -15.23 3.51
N ASN A 190 4.64 -16.45 3.86
CA ASN A 190 5.09 -17.65 3.18
C ASN A 190 4.24 -17.88 1.92
N ASN A 191 4.91 -18.02 0.77
CA ASN A 191 4.30 -18.50 -0.44
C ASN A 191 4.22 -20.04 -0.40
N GLU A 192 3.02 -20.57 -0.17
CA GLU A 192 2.79 -22.01 -0.06
C GLU A 192 3.18 -22.80 -1.33
N MET A 193 3.32 -22.16 -2.49
CA MET A 193 3.66 -22.84 -3.73
C MET A 193 5.15 -23.19 -3.86
N ASP A 194 6.04 -22.33 -3.35
CA ASP A 194 7.49 -22.49 -3.49
C ASP A 194 8.26 -22.40 -2.15
N GLY A 195 7.55 -22.13 -1.05
CA GLY A 195 8.10 -21.95 0.29
C GLY A 195 8.90 -20.67 0.47
N TYR A 196 8.91 -19.76 -0.52
CA TYR A 196 9.57 -18.47 -0.40
C TYR A 196 8.86 -17.61 0.65
N VAL A 197 9.62 -16.95 1.52
CA VAL A 197 9.09 -16.03 2.52
C VAL A 197 9.45 -14.61 2.10
N ASP A 198 8.45 -13.84 1.65
CA ASP A 198 8.60 -12.39 1.51
C ASP A 198 8.47 -11.81 2.91
N SER A 199 9.52 -11.13 3.38
CA SER A 199 9.49 -10.40 4.63
C SER A 199 10.07 -9.03 4.44
N ARG A 200 9.41 -8.03 5.03
CA ARG A 200 9.85 -6.63 4.92
C ARG A 200 9.72 -5.91 6.24
N LYS A 201 10.67 -5.02 6.51
CA LYS A 201 10.66 -4.11 7.65
C LYS A 201 10.67 -2.67 7.18
N TYR A 202 9.80 -1.86 7.76
CA TYR A 202 9.60 -0.47 7.37
C TYR A 202 10.10 0.47 8.47
N THR A 203 10.85 1.48 8.07
CA THR A 203 11.25 2.59 8.93
C THR A 203 10.59 3.86 8.45
N TYR A 204 10.11 4.66 9.41
CA TYR A 204 9.39 5.90 9.16
C TYR A 204 10.16 7.10 9.70
N ASP A 205 10.00 8.25 9.05
CA ASP A 205 10.40 9.53 9.64
C ASP A 205 9.34 10.07 10.63
N GLU A 206 9.63 11.24 11.21
CA GLU A 206 8.75 11.92 12.18
C GLU A 206 7.41 12.35 11.58
N GLU A 207 7.33 12.53 10.26
CA GLU A 207 6.09 12.85 9.55
C GLU A 207 5.29 11.60 9.18
N GLY A 208 5.82 10.42 9.51
CA GLY A 208 5.21 9.13 9.25
C GLY A 208 5.32 8.65 7.82
N ARG A 209 6.34 9.10 7.09
CA ARG A 209 6.62 8.65 5.72
C ARG A 209 7.69 7.56 5.76
N VAL A 210 7.58 6.55 4.90
CA VAL A 210 8.58 5.46 4.81
C VAL A 210 9.91 6.03 4.30
N VAL A 211 10.98 5.86 5.06
CA VAL A 211 12.35 6.26 4.69
C VAL A 211 13.25 5.08 4.35
N LYS A 212 12.92 3.88 4.82
CA LYS A 212 13.71 2.67 4.57
C LYS A 212 12.82 1.43 4.57
N ILE A 213 13.10 0.51 3.65
CA ILE A 213 12.57 -0.85 3.64
C ILE A 213 13.74 -1.83 3.61
N GLU A 214 13.75 -2.79 4.52
CA GLU A 214 14.63 -3.96 4.48
C GLU A 214 13.81 -5.12 3.93
N VAL A 215 14.30 -5.81 2.89
CA VAL A 215 13.63 -6.96 2.27
C VAL A 215 14.33 -8.27 2.60
N SER A 216 13.62 -9.40 2.44
CA SER A 216 14.02 -10.76 2.86
C SER A 216 15.41 -11.22 2.42
N ASP A 217 15.92 -10.72 1.30
CA ASP A 217 17.26 -11.06 0.79
C ASP A 217 18.40 -10.20 1.39
N GLY A 218 18.09 -9.34 2.36
CA GLY A 218 19.04 -8.42 3.00
C GLY A 218 19.27 -7.11 2.24
N ASP A 219 18.63 -6.96 1.07
CA ASP A 219 18.64 -5.71 0.34
C ASP A 219 17.92 -4.60 1.12
N THR A 220 18.39 -3.37 0.92
CA THR A 220 17.83 -2.19 1.56
C THR A 220 17.45 -1.16 0.51
N LEU A 221 16.19 -0.72 0.59
CA LEU A 221 15.64 0.39 -0.17
C LEU A 221 15.57 1.61 0.73
N THR A 222 16.08 2.75 0.25
CA THR A 222 16.01 4.03 0.95
C THR A 222 15.20 5.03 0.14
N TYR A 223 14.35 5.80 0.83
CA TYR A 223 13.38 6.71 0.24
C TYR A 223 13.74 8.14 0.64
N HIS A 224 14.13 8.95 -0.35
CA HIS A 224 14.54 10.33 -0.15
C HIS A 224 13.48 11.28 -0.70
N TYR A 225 12.79 11.99 0.20
CA TYR A 225 11.83 13.03 -0.17
C TYR A 225 12.56 14.31 -0.61
N VAL A 226 12.89 14.40 -1.89
CA VAL A 226 13.81 15.40 -2.49
C VAL A 226 13.16 16.73 -2.86
N LYS A 227 11.82 16.81 -2.93
CA LYS A 227 11.10 18.05 -3.21
C LYS A 227 9.87 18.17 -2.33
N GLN A 228 9.54 19.40 -1.97
CA GLN A 228 8.32 19.74 -1.25
C GLN A 228 7.66 20.97 -1.88
N ASP A 229 6.36 21.12 -1.68
CA ASP A 229 5.63 22.36 -1.99
C ASP A 229 5.59 23.33 -0.80
N GLU A 230 4.94 24.48 -1.00
CA GLU A 230 4.85 25.56 0.00
C GLU A 230 4.08 25.17 1.27
N LYS A 231 3.28 24.10 1.23
CA LYS A 231 2.55 23.58 2.39
C LYS A 231 3.34 22.48 3.12
N GLY A 232 4.57 22.21 2.69
CA GLY A 232 5.45 21.20 3.26
C GLY A 232 5.02 19.77 2.91
N ASN A 233 4.24 19.59 1.84
CA ASN A 233 3.95 18.27 1.29
C ASN A 233 5.04 17.88 0.31
N TRP A 234 5.51 16.64 0.37
CA TRP A 234 6.49 16.18 -0.59
C TRP A 234 5.88 16.06 -2.00
N THR A 235 6.65 16.47 -3.00
CA THR A 235 6.27 16.46 -4.43
C THR A 235 7.26 15.68 -5.29
N GLY A 236 8.39 15.29 -4.71
CA GLY A 236 9.40 14.46 -5.36
C GLY A 236 10.02 13.48 -4.37
N LEU A 237 10.14 12.22 -4.78
CA LEU A 237 10.76 11.14 -4.03
C LEU A 237 11.76 10.42 -4.95
N LEU A 238 12.95 10.11 -4.41
CA LEU A 238 13.97 9.27 -5.04
C LEU A 238 14.10 7.97 -4.25
N ILE A 239 14.07 6.84 -4.94
CA ILE A 239 14.21 5.50 -4.36
C ILE A 239 15.58 4.96 -4.74
N VAL A 240 16.33 4.52 -3.73
CA VAL A 240 17.72 4.07 -3.87
C VAL A 240 17.83 2.65 -3.31
N SER A 241 18.39 1.73 -4.09
CA SER A 241 18.81 0.42 -3.62
C SER A 241 20.32 0.45 -3.35
N GLY A 242 20.71 0.28 -2.08
CA GLY A 242 22.09 0.52 -1.63
C GLY A 242 22.55 1.96 -1.95
N GLU A 243 23.43 2.12 -2.94
CA GLU A 243 23.92 3.43 -3.41
C GLU A 243 23.38 3.81 -4.81
N THR A 244 22.54 2.97 -5.41
CA THR A 244 22.08 3.13 -6.79
C THR A 244 20.64 3.62 -6.82
N PRO A 245 20.35 4.81 -7.37
CA PRO A 245 18.99 5.22 -7.70
C PRO A 245 18.33 4.23 -8.66
N ILE A 246 17.16 3.72 -8.26
CA ILE A 246 16.35 2.80 -9.07
C ILE A 246 15.03 3.42 -9.50
N GLY A 247 14.52 4.37 -8.71
CA GLY A 247 13.19 4.93 -8.90
C GLY A 247 13.08 6.42 -8.60
N ALA A 248 12.12 7.07 -9.24
CA ALA A 248 11.69 8.41 -8.92
C ALA A 248 10.17 8.49 -8.93
N VAL A 249 9.62 9.32 -8.05
CA VAL A 249 8.18 9.55 -7.93
C VAL A 249 7.93 11.05 -7.91
N ASP A 250 6.97 11.49 -8.72
CA ASP A 250 6.47 12.85 -8.68
C ASP A 250 5.06 12.87 -8.10
N ARG A 251 4.74 13.95 -7.39
CA ARG A 251 3.37 14.27 -7.00
C ARG A 251 2.97 15.65 -7.48
N LYS A 252 1.77 15.71 -8.06
CA LYS A 252 1.04 16.95 -8.28
C LYS A 252 -0.10 17.02 -7.27
N ILE A 253 -0.11 18.07 -6.45
CA ILE A 253 -1.12 18.31 -5.43
C ILE A 253 -1.95 19.53 -5.83
N ILE A 254 -3.27 19.39 -5.80
CA ILE A 254 -4.24 20.43 -6.06
C ILE A 254 -4.99 20.68 -4.76
N TYR A 255 -5.10 21.94 -4.35
CA TYR A 255 -5.73 22.37 -3.10
C TYR A 255 -7.12 22.94 -3.34
N TYR A 256 -7.93 22.99 -2.27
CA TYR A 256 -9.22 23.69 -2.23
C TYR A 256 -9.09 25.21 -2.29
#